data_AF-A0A2V8WL88-F1
#
_entry.id   AF-A0A2V8WL88-F1
#
_cell.length_a   1.000
_cell.length_b   1.000
_cell.length_c   1.000
_cell.angle_alpha   90.00
_cell.angle_beta   90.00
_cell.angle_gamma   90.00
#
_symmetry.space_group_name_H-M   'P 1'
#
loop_
_entity.id
_entity.type
_entity.pdbx_description
1 polymer ?
#
loop_
_entity_poly.entity_id
_entity_poly.type
_entity_poly.pdbx_seq_one_letter_code
_entity_poly.pdbx_strand_id
1 'polypeptide(L)' 'MMERKSFLLRIDPALWAELEAWAQDELRSVNGQIEYLLRQAVQKRRGGQPRQVVSKPDAPPAES' A
#
# COMPACT_ATOMS: atom_id res chain seq x y z
N MET A 1 0.46 -13.02 9.34
CA MET A 1 0.32 -11.56 9.10
C MET A 1 0.81 -11.28 7.69
N MET A 2 0.13 -10.45 6.89
CA MET A 2 0.63 -10.07 5.56
C MET A 2 2.01 -9.44 5.69
N GLU A 3 3.00 -9.99 4.99
CA GLU A 3 4.35 -9.48 4.98
C GLU A 3 4.36 -8.06 4.39
N ARG A 4 4.78 -7.08 5.18
CA ARG A 4 4.86 -5.67 4.77
C ARG A 4 6.31 -5.34 4.42
N LYS A 5 6.55 -4.85 3.21
CA LYS A 5 7.88 -4.38 2.81
C LYS A 5 8.12 -2.99 3.40
N SER A 6 9.09 -2.88 4.30
CA SER A 6 9.59 -1.59 4.81
C SER A 6 10.67 -1.03 3.88
N PHE A 7 10.60 0.27 3.57
CA PHE A 7 11.62 0.97 2.79
C PHE A 7 11.65 2.45 3.16
N LEU A 8 12.80 3.09 2.99
CA LEU A 8 12.94 4.53 3.18
C LEU A 8 12.37 5.27 1.96
N LEU A 9 11.35 6.09 2.19
CA LEU A 9 10.77 6.96 1.17
C LEU A 9 11.38 8.37 1.31
N ARG A 10 11.96 8.89 0.23
CA ARG A 10 12.30 10.31 0.14
C ARG A 10 11.08 11.05 -0.41
N ILE A 11 10.57 11.99 0.36
CA ILE A 11 9.38 12.76 0.03
C ILE A 11 9.66 14.23 0.31
N ASP A 12 9.06 15.10 -0.50
CA ASP A 12 9.09 16.53 -0.25
C ASP A 12 8.37 16.85 1.09
N PRO A 13 8.94 17.71 1.96
CA PRO A 13 8.34 18.02 3.26
C PRO A 13 6.96 18.68 3.17
N ALA A 14 6.69 19.51 2.15
CA ALA A 14 5.38 20.13 1.99
C ALA A 14 4.33 19.09 1.61
N LEU A 15 4.69 18.17 0.70
CA LEU A 15 3.82 17.04 0.35
C LEU A 15 3.55 16.14 1.57
N TRP A 16 4.56 15.92 2.43
CA TRP A 16 4.35 15.15 3.67
C TRP A 16 3.31 15.81 4.58
N ALA A 17 3.39 17.14 4.77
CA ALA A 17 2.44 17.88 5.59
C ALA A 17 1.00 17.78 5.04
N GLU A 18 0.83 17.87 3.71
CA GLU A 18 -0.48 17.68 3.07
C GLU A 18 -1.03 16.26 3.28
N LEU A 19 -0.19 15.23 3.15
CA LEU A 19 -0.59 13.85 3.40
C LEU A 19 -0.95 13.59 4.86
N GLU A 20 -0.25 14.22 5.80
CA GLU A 20 -0.55 14.13 7.23
C GLU A 20 -1.89 14.77 7.57
N ALA A 21 -2.15 16.00 7.09
CA ALA A 21 -3.43 16.68 7.26
C ALA A 21 -4.59 15.85 6.69
N TRP A 22 -4.44 15.35 5.46
CA TRP A 22 -5.47 14.52 4.84
C TRP A 22 -5.71 13.20 5.61
N ALA A 23 -4.65 12.57 6.12
CA ALA A 23 -4.80 11.38 6.95
C ALA A 23 -5.58 11.69 8.24
N GLN A 24 -5.35 12.85 8.88
CA GLN A 24 -6.11 13.28 10.05
C GLN A 24 -7.58 13.52 9.72
N ASP A 25 -7.88 14.19 8.60
CA ASP A 25 -9.25 14.44 8.15
C ASP A 25 -10.04 13.14 7.93
N GLU A 26 -9.38 12.08 7.47
CA GLU A 26 -9.97 10.74 7.29
C GLU A 26 -9.87 9.82 8.53
N LEU A 27 -9.39 10.32 9.67
CA LEU A 27 -9.13 9.53 10.89
C LEU A 27 -8.29 8.28 10.62
N ARG A 28 -7.27 8.41 9.77
CA ARG A 28 -6.39 7.34 9.31
C ARG A 28 -4.94 7.60 9.74
N SER A 29 -4.16 6.53 9.88
CA SER A 29 -2.71 6.69 9.96
C SER A 29 -2.13 7.16 8.62
N VAL A 30 -1.05 7.95 8.67
CA VAL A 30 -0.36 8.45 7.48
C VAL A 30 0.11 7.30 6.58
N ASN A 31 0.65 6.22 7.17
CA ASN A 31 1.03 5.02 6.42
C ASN A 31 -0.17 4.36 5.72
N GLY A 32 -1.34 4.32 6.38
CA GLY A 32 -2.56 3.83 5.77
C GLY A 32 -3.01 4.71 4.61
N GLN A 33 -2.86 6.03 4.72
CA GLN A 33 -3.23 6.98 3.68
C GLN A 33 -2.33 6.81 2.45
N ILE A 34 -1.01 6.70 2.67
CA ILE A 34 -0.04 6.43 1.61
C ILE A 34 -0.36 5.11 0.91
N GLU A 35 -0.65 4.04 1.66
CA GLU A 35 -1.01 2.75 1.07
C GLU A 35 -2.29 2.85 0.21
N TYR A 36 -3.32 3.54 0.69
CA TYR A 36 -4.56 3.77 -0.05
C TYR A 36 -4.30 4.50 -1.37
N LEU A 37 -3.57 5.62 -1.32
CA LEU A 37 -3.25 6.43 -2.50
C LEU A 37 -2.43 5.65 -3.53
N LEU A 38 -1.42 4.89 -3.08
CA LEU A 38 -0.61 4.07 -3.98
C LEU A 38 -1.44 2.96 -4.64
N ARG A 39 -2.38 2.34 -3.92
CA ARG A 39 -3.31 1.35 -4.49
C ARG A 39 -4.20 1.98 -5.55
N GLN A 40 -4.77 3.16 -5.28
CA GLN A 40 -5.58 3.92 -6.22
C GLN A 40 -4.79 4.31 -7.47
N ALA A 41 -3.56 4.83 -7.30
CA ALA A 41 -2.69 5.22 -8.40
C ALA A 41 -2.34 4.04 -9.32
N VAL A 42 -2.02 2.88 -8.75
CA VAL A 42 -1.73 1.65 -9.52
C VAL A 42 -2.99 1.15 -10.24
N GLN A 43 -4.15 1.17 -9.59
CA GLN A 43 -5.42 0.75 -10.20
C GLN A 43 -5.80 1.66 -11.37
N LYS A 44 -5.68 2.99 -11.19
CA LYS A 44 -5.92 3.99 -12.23
C LYS A 44 -4.98 3.78 -13.42
N ARG A 45 -3.68 3.57 -13.16
CA ARG A 45 -2.69 3.26 -14.21
C ARG A 45 -3.04 2.00 -15.01
N ARG A 46 -3.64 0.99 -14.37
CA ARG A 46 -4.05 -0.27 -14.99
C ARG A 46 -5.38 -0.22 -15.74
N GLY A 47 -6.03 0.95 -15.80
CA GLY A 47 -7.35 1.08 -16.44
C GLY A 47 -8.50 0.49 -15.62
N GLY A 48 -8.41 0.52 -14.29
CA GLY A 48 -9.51 0.14 -13.39
C GLY A 48 -9.68 -1.36 -13.15
N GLN A 49 -8.89 -2.22 -13.79
CA GLN A 49 -8.98 -3.66 -13.57
C GLN A 49 -8.56 -4.04 -12.13
N PRO A 50 -9.40 -4.77 -11.38
CA PRO A 50 -9.07 -5.18 -10.03
C PRO A 50 -7.82 -6.08 -10.02
N ARG A 51 -6.99 -5.91 -8.99
CA ARG A 51 -5.81 -6.75 -8.78
C ARG A 51 -6.28 -8.17 -8.54
N GLN A 52 -5.97 -9.09 -9.45
CA GLN A 52 -5.86 -10.51 -9.08
C GLN A 52 -4.72 -10.57 -8.06
N VAL A 53 -5.07 -10.63 -6.78
CA VAL A 53 -4.14 -11.10 -5.76
C VAL A 53 -3.89 -12.56 -6.11
N VAL A 54 -2.81 -12.80 -6.84
CA VAL A 54 -2.23 -14.14 -6.92
C VAL A 54 -1.69 -14.39 -5.51
N SER A 55 -2.55 -14.93 -4.63
CA SER A 55 -2.10 -15.64 -3.45
C SER A 55 -1.19 -16.72 -4.00
N LYS A 56 0.11 -16.55 -3.83
CA LYS A 56 1.07 -17.61 -4.10
C LYS A 56 0.55 -18.84 -3.32
N PRO A 57 0.26 -19.98 -3.96
CA PRO A 57 -0.16 -21.15 -3.22
C PRO A 57 1.01 -21.53 -2.32
N ASP A 58 0.78 -21.53 -1.01
CA ASP A 58 1.60 -22.29 -0.09
C ASP A 58 1.47 -23.77 -0.49
N ALA A 59 2.52 -24.37 -1.06
CA ALA A 59 2.72 -25.82 -1.06
C ALA A 59 4.16 -26.18 -1.50
N PRO A 60 4.72 -27.31 -1.03
CA PRO A 60 4.10 -28.37 -0.20
C PRO A 60 4.84 -28.66 1.13
N PRO A 61 4.28 -29.50 2.01
CA PRO A 61 5.08 -30.16 3.03
C PRO A 61 6.00 -31.17 2.33
N ALA A 62 7.31 -31.02 2.51
CA ALA A 62 8.25 -32.09 2.18
C ALA A 62 8.42 -32.95 3.44
N GLU A 63 7.66 -34.04 3.49
CA GLU A 63 7.95 -35.18 4.35
C GLU A 63 9.30 -35.80 3.93
N SER A 64 10.23 -35.93 4.88
CA SER A 64 11.25 -37.00 4.96
C SER A 64 11.84 -37.01 6.37
#